data_AF-A0A177KBI1-F1
#
_entry.id   AF-A0A177KBI1-F1
#
_cell.length_a   1.000
_cell.length_b   1.000
_cell.length_c   1.000
_cell.angle_alpha   90.00
_cell.angle_beta   90.00
_cell.angle_gamma   90.00
#
_symmetry.space_group_name_H-M   'P 1'
#
loop_
_entity.id
_entity.type
_entity.pdbx_description
1 polymer ?
#
loop_
_entity_poly.entity_id
_entity_poly.type
_entity_poly.pdbx_seq_one_letter_code
_entity_poly.pdbx_strand_id
1 'polypeptide(L)'
;MVAGDGRPWGRRMTAATRQLTILPEEARRALVSAYAAPAAAVEATDDGLIEGAVPVLVRGDARIVPLAEWHSAGTPADAEELWHSLSAACLYRAGNWSLLDLDAERDDAIGDYTAALRAVGATRVRYWIYPDGVGVTLVRAEDGSPEATLSLALHLVPDGWVFHRSPGPSQDVPDLRWSWGDVDALSADDRGLSL
;
A
#
# COMPACT_ATOMS: atom_id res chain seq x y z
N MET A 1 55.63 -19.92 22.92
CA MET A 1 55.26 -20.70 21.72
C MET A 1 54.60 -21.97 22.22
N VAL A 2 53.32 -22.29 21.98
CA VAL A 2 52.26 -21.74 21.13
C VAL A 2 50.94 -21.92 21.89
N ALA A 3 50.15 -20.86 21.99
CA ALA A 3 48.75 -20.92 22.42
C ALA A 3 47.88 -21.25 21.20
N GLY A 4 46.93 -22.18 21.35
CA GLY A 4 46.00 -22.58 20.30
C GLY A 4 44.60 -22.77 20.89
N ASP A 5 43.95 -21.66 21.19
CA ASP A 5 42.60 -21.57 21.72
C ASP A 5 41.60 -21.61 20.55
N GLY A 6 41.12 -22.81 20.22
CA GLY A 6 40.22 -23.06 19.09
C GLY A 6 38.78 -22.67 19.44
N ARG A 7 38.40 -21.41 19.19
CA ARG A 7 36.99 -20.99 19.30
C ARG A 7 36.12 -21.60 18.18
N PRO A 8 34.90 -22.06 18.47
CA PRO A 8 33.96 -22.58 17.48
C PRO A 8 33.19 -21.42 16.83
N TRP A 9 33.38 -21.20 15.53
CA TRP A 9 32.60 -20.22 14.75
C TRP A 9 31.80 -20.96 13.67
N GLY A 10 30.79 -21.69 14.11
CA GLY A 10 29.66 -22.11 13.27
C GLY A 10 28.43 -21.32 13.67
N ARG A 11 28.47 -19.99 13.53
CA ARG A 11 27.27 -19.17 13.67
C ARG A 11 26.40 -19.49 12.47
N ARG A 12 25.46 -20.44 12.65
CA ARG A 12 24.34 -20.63 11.72
C ARG A 12 23.77 -19.24 11.46
N MET A 13 23.89 -18.74 10.23
CA MET A 13 23.01 -17.69 9.76
C MET A 13 21.61 -18.30 9.86
N THR A 14 20.91 -18.00 10.94
CA THR A 14 19.47 -18.18 11.03
C THR A 14 18.92 -17.44 9.82
N ALA A 15 18.36 -18.18 8.87
CA ALA A 15 17.62 -17.61 7.76
C ALA A 15 16.68 -16.56 8.36
N ALA A 16 16.87 -15.29 8.00
CA ALA A 16 15.93 -14.24 8.37
C ALA A 16 14.54 -14.74 7.96
N THR A 17 13.68 -14.96 8.95
CA THR A 17 12.33 -15.45 8.71
C THR A 17 11.66 -14.46 7.79
N ARG A 18 11.38 -14.86 6.54
CA ARG A 18 10.54 -14.08 5.61
C ARG A 18 9.14 -14.01 6.23
N GLN A 19 8.88 -12.99 7.02
CA GLN A 19 7.56 -12.72 7.52
C GLN A 19 6.89 -11.83 6.48
N LEU A 20 6.14 -12.47 5.58
CA LEU A 20 5.22 -11.82 4.65
C LEU A 20 3.82 -11.98 5.23
N THR A 21 3.13 -10.85 5.37
CA THR A 21 1.70 -10.79 5.58
C THR A 21 1.08 -10.23 4.31
N ILE A 22 0.08 -10.89 3.76
CA ILE A 22 -0.54 -10.53 2.47
C ILE A 22 -2.03 -10.83 2.53
N LEU A 23 -2.82 -10.03 1.80
CA LEU A 23 -4.26 -10.27 1.69
C LEU A 23 -4.56 -11.73 1.31
N PRO A 24 -5.62 -12.35 1.88
CA PRO A 24 -6.08 -13.67 1.48
C PRO A 24 -6.40 -13.75 -0.02
N GLU A 25 -6.31 -14.94 -0.60
CA GLU A 25 -6.52 -15.13 -2.05
C GLU A 25 -7.88 -14.61 -2.53
N GLU A 26 -8.93 -14.79 -1.74
CA GLU A 26 -10.28 -14.30 -2.05
C GLU A 26 -10.33 -12.77 -2.17
N ALA A 27 -9.72 -12.05 -1.22
CA ALA A 27 -9.60 -10.59 -1.24
C ALA A 27 -8.78 -10.12 -2.46
N ARG A 28 -7.66 -10.79 -2.76
CA ARG A 28 -6.84 -10.48 -3.95
C ARG A 28 -7.64 -10.67 -5.24
N ARG A 29 -8.41 -11.76 -5.33
CA ARG A 29 -9.26 -12.06 -6.49
C ARG A 29 -10.37 -11.02 -6.64
N ALA A 30 -11.05 -10.66 -5.55
CA ALA A 30 -12.08 -9.63 -5.55
C ALA A 30 -11.53 -8.28 -6.06
N LEU A 31 -10.36 -7.86 -5.58
CA LEU A 31 -9.68 -6.65 -6.06
C LEU A 31 -9.35 -6.71 -7.55
N VAL A 32 -8.75 -7.82 -8.02
CA VAL A 32 -8.40 -7.97 -9.44
C VAL A 32 -9.65 -7.97 -10.32
N SER A 33 -10.71 -8.68 -9.92
CA SER A 33 -11.99 -8.72 -10.64
C SER A 33 -12.69 -7.35 -10.69
N ALA A 34 -12.53 -6.54 -9.65
CA ALA A 34 -13.04 -5.17 -9.60
C ALA A 34 -12.11 -4.14 -10.26
N TYR A 35 -11.03 -4.58 -10.91
CA TYR A 35 -10.01 -3.72 -11.48
C TYR A 35 -9.42 -2.75 -10.46
N ALA A 36 -9.05 -3.27 -9.29
CA ALA A 36 -8.52 -2.54 -8.14
C ALA A 36 -9.45 -1.46 -7.54
N ALA A 37 -10.59 -1.12 -8.13
CA ALA A 37 -11.53 -0.15 -7.56
C ALA A 37 -12.93 -0.76 -7.39
N PRO A 38 -13.13 -1.63 -6.37
CA PRO A 38 -14.47 -2.05 -5.97
C PRO A 38 -15.31 -0.84 -5.59
N ALA A 39 -16.56 -0.77 -6.07
CA ALA A 39 -17.46 0.35 -5.76
C ALA A 39 -17.61 0.55 -4.25
N ALA A 40 -17.77 -0.54 -3.49
CA ALA A 40 -17.85 -0.48 -2.03
C ALA A 40 -16.60 0.10 -1.36
N ALA A 41 -15.40 -0.06 -1.95
CA ALA A 41 -14.19 0.57 -1.43
C ALA A 41 -14.16 2.08 -1.73
N VAL A 42 -14.58 2.48 -2.93
CA VAL A 42 -14.69 3.90 -3.33
C VAL A 42 -15.71 4.63 -2.45
N GLU A 43 -16.84 3.98 -2.16
CA GLU A 43 -17.97 4.54 -1.41
C GLU A 43 -17.85 4.39 0.10
N ALA A 44 -16.82 3.69 0.61
CA ALA A 44 -16.65 3.47 2.05
C ALA A 44 -16.63 4.81 2.81
N THR A 45 -17.21 4.85 3.99
CA THR A 45 -17.22 6.05 4.85
C THR A 45 -16.58 5.80 6.21
N ASP A 46 -16.43 4.54 6.59
CA ASP A 46 -15.78 4.07 7.81
C ASP A 46 -14.80 2.94 7.48
N ASP A 47 -13.83 2.71 8.37
CA ASP A 47 -12.92 1.57 8.30
C ASP A 47 -13.72 0.26 8.36
N GLY A 48 -13.38 -0.73 7.53
CA GLY A 48 -14.12 -1.99 7.51
C GLY A 48 -13.68 -3.00 6.46
N LEU A 49 -14.33 -4.15 6.48
CA LEU A 49 -14.18 -5.20 5.48
C LEU A 49 -15.31 -5.11 4.45
N ILE A 50 -14.97 -5.11 3.17
CA ILE A 50 -15.96 -5.24 2.07
C ILE A 50 -15.96 -6.66 1.52
N GLU A 51 -16.76 -6.90 0.48
CA GLU A 51 -16.90 -8.20 -0.19
C GLU A 51 -15.53 -8.86 -0.48
N GLY A 52 -15.43 -10.16 -0.20
CA GLY A 52 -14.19 -10.93 -0.32
C GLY A 52 -13.19 -10.68 0.82
N ALA A 53 -13.62 -10.04 1.92
CA ALA A 53 -12.80 -9.67 3.08
C ALA A 53 -11.64 -8.72 2.70
N VAL A 54 -11.90 -7.79 1.78
CA VAL A 54 -10.95 -6.72 1.43
C VAL A 54 -11.01 -5.63 2.51
N PRO A 55 -9.90 -5.33 3.20
CA PRO A 55 -9.86 -4.25 4.19
C PRO A 55 -9.82 -2.89 3.51
N VAL A 56 -10.61 -1.97 4.02
CA VAL A 56 -10.62 -0.56 3.61
C VAL A 56 -10.42 0.28 4.86
N LEU A 57 -9.36 1.08 4.86
CA LEU A 57 -9.07 2.09 5.87
C LEU A 57 -9.39 3.47 5.27
N VAL A 58 -10.28 4.20 5.92
CA VAL A 58 -10.75 5.52 5.52
C VAL A 58 -9.91 6.58 6.21
N ARG A 59 -9.28 7.44 5.40
CA ARG A 59 -8.48 8.58 5.87
C ARG A 59 -8.91 9.80 5.07
N GLY A 60 -9.82 10.61 5.61
CA GLY A 60 -10.42 11.75 4.88
C GLY A 60 -11.04 11.29 3.56
N ASP A 61 -10.57 11.84 2.44
CA ASP A 61 -10.99 11.44 1.08
C ASP A 61 -10.21 10.25 0.51
N ALA A 62 -9.16 9.77 1.20
CA ALA A 62 -8.43 8.58 0.79
C ALA A 62 -9.10 7.31 1.32
N ARG A 63 -9.11 6.27 0.49
CA ARG A 63 -9.46 4.90 0.86
C ARG A 63 -8.24 4.04 0.63
N ILE A 64 -7.67 3.54 1.71
CA ILE A 64 -6.44 2.76 1.69
C ILE A 64 -6.84 1.29 1.81
N VAL A 65 -6.39 0.47 0.86
CA VAL A 65 -6.50 -0.98 0.89
C VAL A 65 -5.10 -1.54 1.12
N PRO A 66 -4.75 -1.93 2.36
CA PRO A 66 -3.55 -2.69 2.65
C PRO A 66 -3.47 -3.97 1.83
N LEU A 67 -2.36 -4.19 1.12
CA LEU A 67 -2.20 -5.35 0.23
C LEU A 67 -1.24 -6.39 0.79
N ALA A 68 -0.07 -5.92 1.23
CA ALA A 68 0.98 -6.76 1.80
C ALA A 68 1.93 -5.95 2.69
N GLU A 69 2.55 -6.63 3.65
CA GLU A 69 3.62 -6.13 4.50
C GLU A 69 4.68 -7.22 4.66
N TRP A 70 5.97 -6.88 4.57
CA TRP A 70 7.03 -7.87 4.80
C TRP A 70 8.32 -7.25 5.32
N HIS A 71 9.11 -8.11 5.96
CA HIS A 71 10.43 -7.78 6.50
C HIS A 71 11.49 -8.62 5.78
N SER A 72 12.00 -8.13 4.64
CA SER A 72 13.13 -8.75 3.95
C SER A 72 13.79 -7.81 2.93
N ALA A 73 15.09 -8.02 2.67
CA ALA A 73 15.91 -7.24 1.72
C ALA A 73 15.46 -7.29 0.23
N GLY A 74 14.32 -7.91 -0.08
CA GLY A 74 13.75 -7.94 -1.42
C GLY A 74 12.24 -8.19 -1.36
N THR A 75 11.56 -7.90 -2.47
CA THR A 75 10.11 -8.11 -2.59
C THR A 75 9.80 -9.61 -2.74
N PRO A 76 8.95 -10.20 -1.88
CA PRO A 76 8.47 -11.57 -2.03
C PRO A 76 7.76 -11.77 -3.36
N ALA A 77 7.87 -12.98 -3.93
CA ALA A 77 7.27 -13.31 -5.23
C ALA A 77 5.76 -13.05 -5.25
N ASP A 78 5.04 -13.41 -4.17
CA ASP A 78 3.59 -13.23 -4.09
C ASP A 78 3.17 -11.74 -4.04
N ALA A 79 3.96 -10.91 -3.35
CA ALA A 79 3.73 -9.46 -3.32
C ALA A 79 4.00 -8.83 -4.70
N GLU A 80 5.04 -9.29 -5.38
CA GLU A 80 5.35 -8.85 -6.74
C GLU A 80 4.28 -9.33 -7.74
N GLU A 81 3.77 -10.55 -7.62
CA GLU A 81 2.67 -11.08 -8.42
C GLU A 81 1.38 -10.27 -8.22
N LEU A 82 1.06 -9.93 -6.97
CA LEU A 82 -0.10 -9.08 -6.65
C LEU A 82 0.05 -7.69 -7.27
N TRP A 83 1.22 -7.08 -7.16
CA TRP A 83 1.53 -5.80 -7.80
C TRP A 83 1.32 -5.84 -9.32
N HIS A 84 1.80 -6.89 -9.98
CA HIS A 84 1.64 -7.08 -11.42
C HIS A 84 0.17 -7.32 -11.81
N SER A 85 -0.53 -8.17 -11.06
CA SER A 85 -1.94 -8.49 -11.30
C SER A 85 -2.83 -7.25 -11.19
N LEU A 86 -2.65 -6.44 -10.15
CA LEU A 86 -3.39 -5.19 -9.99
C LEU A 86 -3.00 -4.15 -11.04
N SER A 87 -1.70 -4.04 -11.37
CA SER A 87 -1.25 -3.16 -12.45
C SER A 87 -1.87 -3.54 -13.80
N ALA A 88 -1.98 -4.84 -14.10
CA ALA A 88 -2.60 -5.34 -15.32
C ALA A 88 -4.11 -5.10 -15.35
N ALA A 89 -4.78 -5.29 -14.21
CA ALA A 89 -6.21 -5.00 -14.08
C ALA A 89 -6.52 -3.51 -14.27
N CYS A 90 -5.71 -2.62 -13.69
CA CYS A 90 -5.82 -1.19 -13.93
C CYS A 90 -5.49 -0.81 -15.38
N LEU A 91 -4.48 -1.43 -15.98
CA LEU A 91 -4.13 -1.22 -17.39
C LEU A 91 -5.29 -1.56 -18.32
N TYR A 92 -5.98 -2.66 -18.05
CA TYR A 92 -7.15 -3.08 -18.81
C TYR A 92 -8.30 -2.08 -18.70
N ARG A 93 -8.56 -1.53 -17.50
CA ARG A 93 -9.69 -0.61 -17.26
C ARG A 93 -9.43 0.83 -17.69
N ALA A 94 -8.26 1.37 -17.40
CA ALA A 94 -7.96 2.81 -17.51
C ALA A 94 -6.79 3.14 -18.45
N GLY A 95 -6.22 2.14 -19.13
CA GLY A 95 -5.08 2.34 -20.01
C GLY A 95 -3.75 2.51 -19.27
N ASN A 96 -2.78 3.15 -19.91
CA ASN A 96 -1.41 3.15 -19.37
C ASN A 96 -1.31 3.92 -18.04
N TRP A 97 -0.47 3.41 -17.15
CA TRP A 97 -0.18 4.07 -15.87
C TRP A 97 0.76 5.25 -16.08
N SER A 98 0.73 6.18 -15.12
CA SER A 98 1.74 7.22 -14.95
C SER A 98 2.48 7.02 -13.63
N LEU A 99 3.73 7.48 -13.58
CA LEU A 99 4.51 7.50 -12.34
C LEU A 99 4.25 8.83 -11.64
N LEU A 100 3.92 8.79 -10.36
CA LEU A 100 3.87 10.00 -9.56
C LEU A 100 5.30 10.36 -9.14
N ASP A 101 5.73 11.57 -9.47
CA ASP A 101 7.04 12.10 -9.06
C ASP A 101 6.95 12.56 -7.60
N LEU A 102 7.56 11.78 -6.70
CA LEU A 102 7.52 12.05 -5.26
C LEU A 102 8.47 13.18 -4.84
N ASP A 103 9.47 13.49 -5.67
CA ASP A 103 10.52 14.48 -5.38
C ASP A 103 10.22 15.85 -5.99
N ALA A 104 9.20 15.96 -6.85
CA ALA A 104 8.78 17.21 -7.43
C ALA A 104 8.22 18.17 -6.36
N GLU A 105 8.80 19.36 -6.27
CA GLU A 105 8.27 20.45 -5.45
C GLU A 105 7.01 21.05 -6.13
N ARG A 106 5.89 21.05 -5.40
CA ARG A 106 4.60 21.57 -5.87
C ARG A 106 3.83 22.18 -4.70
N ASP A 107 3.17 23.29 -4.95
CA ASP A 107 2.30 23.99 -3.98
C ASP A 107 0.81 23.79 -4.33
N ASP A 108 0.43 22.57 -4.66
CA ASP A 108 -0.93 22.18 -5.00
C ASP A 108 -1.31 20.84 -4.35
N ALA A 109 -2.56 20.39 -4.54
CA ALA A 109 -3.05 19.13 -3.95
C ALA A 109 -2.19 17.90 -4.31
N ILE A 110 -1.52 17.90 -5.47
CA ILE A 110 -0.59 16.83 -5.86
C ILE A 110 0.65 16.90 -4.97
N GLY A 111 1.18 18.10 -4.72
CA GLY A 111 2.29 18.33 -3.78
C GLY A 111 1.98 17.90 -2.35
N ASP A 112 0.78 18.20 -1.86
CA ASP A 112 0.35 17.76 -0.52
C ASP A 112 0.23 16.23 -0.45
N TYR A 113 -0.31 15.60 -1.50
CA TYR A 113 -0.42 14.15 -1.56
C TYR A 113 0.94 13.47 -1.66
N THR A 114 1.88 14.00 -2.46
CA THR A 114 3.26 13.46 -2.52
C THR A 114 4.01 13.69 -1.22
N ALA A 115 3.77 14.79 -0.50
CA ALA A 115 4.31 15.02 0.83
C ALA A 115 3.80 13.99 1.85
N ALA A 116 2.49 13.70 1.85
CA ALA A 116 1.90 12.66 2.69
C ALA A 116 2.45 11.26 2.35
N LEU A 117 2.59 10.93 1.06
CA LEU A 117 3.19 9.68 0.60
C LEU A 117 4.66 9.54 1.06
N ARG A 118 5.45 10.62 0.99
CA ARG A 118 6.83 10.61 1.52
C ARG A 118 6.86 10.42 3.03
N ALA A 119 5.93 11.01 3.76
CA ALA A 119 5.83 10.88 5.22
C ALA A 119 5.53 9.45 5.70
N VAL A 120 5.00 8.60 4.80
CA VAL A 120 4.78 7.15 5.02
C VAL A 120 5.83 6.26 4.36
N GLY A 121 6.91 6.85 3.84
CA GLY A 121 8.01 6.10 3.22
C GLY A 121 7.69 5.54 1.83
N ALA A 122 6.71 6.10 1.11
CA ALA A 122 6.45 5.69 -0.27
C ALA A 122 7.71 5.92 -1.13
N THR A 123 8.14 4.89 -1.85
CA THR A 123 9.28 4.94 -2.79
C THR A 123 8.86 4.79 -4.23
N ARG A 124 7.66 4.24 -4.47
CA ARG A 124 7.12 4.07 -5.82
C ARG A 124 5.61 4.14 -5.84
N VAL A 125 5.07 5.01 -6.69
CA VAL A 125 3.63 5.16 -6.86
C VAL A 125 3.27 5.14 -8.35
N ARG A 126 2.53 4.10 -8.76
CA ARG A 126 1.85 4.08 -10.06
C ARG A 126 0.43 4.58 -9.89
N TYR A 127 -0.06 5.38 -10.82
CA TYR A 127 -1.44 5.82 -10.78
C TYR A 127 -2.16 5.70 -12.13
N TRP A 128 -3.48 5.61 -12.03
CA TRP A 128 -4.45 5.59 -13.12
C TRP A 128 -5.60 6.51 -12.77
N ILE A 129 -6.26 7.07 -13.79
CA ILE A 129 -7.44 7.92 -13.62
C ILE A 129 -8.64 7.20 -14.20
N TYR A 130 -9.63 6.99 -13.36
CA TYR A 130 -10.84 6.28 -13.73
C TYR A 130 -11.91 7.30 -14.16
N PRO A 131 -12.86 6.91 -15.03
CA PRO A 131 -13.84 7.86 -15.62
C PRO A 131 -14.78 8.55 -14.61
N ASP A 132 -14.88 8.01 -13.40
CA ASP A 132 -15.69 8.48 -12.28
C ASP A 132 -14.99 9.55 -11.42
N GLY A 133 -13.79 10.01 -11.82
CA GLY A 133 -13.01 11.00 -11.07
C GLY A 133 -12.19 10.39 -9.92
N VAL A 134 -12.02 9.06 -9.93
CA VAL A 134 -11.18 8.36 -8.95
C VAL A 134 -9.76 8.19 -9.49
N GLY A 135 -8.79 8.68 -8.74
CA GLY A 135 -7.39 8.30 -8.85
C GLY A 135 -7.15 6.98 -8.14
N VAL A 136 -6.70 5.97 -8.88
CA VAL A 136 -6.27 4.68 -8.31
C VAL A 136 -4.75 4.69 -8.27
N THR A 137 -4.16 4.58 -7.08
CA THR A 137 -2.71 4.56 -6.91
C THR A 137 -2.25 3.26 -6.27
N LEU A 138 -1.26 2.62 -6.87
CA LEU A 138 -0.58 1.47 -6.28
C LEU A 138 0.74 1.95 -5.68
N VAL A 139 0.84 1.86 -4.36
CA VAL A 139 1.90 2.46 -3.54
C VAL A 139 2.78 1.35 -3.00
N ARG A 140 4.08 1.48 -3.20
CA ARG A 140 5.11 0.72 -2.51
C ARG A 140 5.82 1.65 -1.53
N ALA A 141 5.88 1.24 -0.28
CA ALA A 141 6.62 1.95 0.76
C ALA A 141 7.77 1.08 1.26
N GLU A 142 8.90 1.75 1.50
CA GLU A 142 10.10 1.18 2.07
C GLU A 142 10.60 2.22 3.07
N ASP A 143 10.52 1.92 4.36
CA ASP A 143 11.33 2.70 5.30
C ASP A 143 12.81 2.39 4.95
N GLY A 144 13.69 3.38 4.83
CA GLY A 144 15.04 3.17 4.27
C GLY A 144 15.99 2.32 5.13
N SER A 145 15.49 1.57 6.12
CA SER A 145 16.26 0.78 7.07
C SER A 145 16.58 -0.63 6.56
N PRO A 146 17.70 -1.25 6.96
CA PRO A 146 17.94 -2.68 6.75
C PRO A 146 16.91 -3.58 7.46
N GLU A 147 16.23 -3.05 8.48
CA GLU A 147 15.17 -3.71 9.26
C GLU A 147 13.78 -3.26 8.80
N ALA A 148 13.70 -2.64 7.62
CA ALA A 148 12.51 -1.98 7.16
C ALA A 148 11.31 -2.89 7.06
N THR A 149 10.17 -2.32 7.46
CA THR A 149 8.88 -2.81 7.05
C THR A 149 8.61 -2.30 5.65
N LEU A 150 8.58 -3.19 4.68
CA LEU A 150 8.15 -2.86 3.32
C LEU A 150 6.67 -3.16 3.20
N SER A 151 5.94 -2.35 2.44
CA SER A 151 4.51 -2.55 2.25
C SER A 151 4.05 -2.25 0.83
N LEU A 152 2.91 -2.87 0.49
CA LEU A 152 2.10 -2.54 -0.67
C LEU A 152 0.73 -2.09 -0.18
N ALA A 153 0.25 -1.00 -0.74
CA ALA A 153 -1.11 -0.52 -0.56
C ALA A 153 -1.69 -0.04 -1.88
N LEU A 154 -3.01 -0.10 -1.98
CA LEU A 154 -3.75 0.62 -3.00
C LEU A 154 -4.43 1.80 -2.32
N HIS A 155 -4.31 3.00 -2.89
CA HIS A 155 -5.15 4.12 -2.49
C HIS A 155 -6.16 4.45 -3.60
N LEU A 156 -7.41 4.66 -3.21
CA LEU A 156 -8.44 5.29 -4.00
C LEU A 156 -8.59 6.71 -3.47
N VAL A 157 -8.30 7.69 -4.31
CA VAL A 157 -8.24 9.12 -3.96
C VAL A 157 -8.98 9.93 -5.03
N PRO A 158 -9.32 11.20 -4.76
CA PRO A 158 -9.76 12.11 -5.82
C PRO A 158 -8.70 12.19 -6.94
N ASP A 159 -9.12 12.16 -8.21
CA ASP A 159 -8.21 12.29 -9.36
C ASP A 159 -7.39 13.58 -9.36
N GLY A 160 -7.93 14.65 -8.74
CA GLY A 160 -7.25 15.91 -8.50
C GLY A 160 -5.96 15.80 -7.68
N TRP A 161 -5.79 14.76 -6.87
CA TRP A 161 -4.56 14.53 -6.09
C TRP A 161 -3.43 13.93 -6.92
N VAL A 162 -3.70 13.47 -8.16
CA VAL A 162 -2.72 12.75 -8.98
C VAL A 162 -2.61 13.22 -10.43
N PHE A 163 -3.61 13.93 -10.98
CA PHE A 163 -3.64 14.24 -12.42
C PHE A 163 -4.07 15.65 -12.82
N HIS A 164 -4.86 16.38 -12.02
CA HIS A 164 -5.40 17.65 -12.50
C HIS A 164 -4.32 18.71 -12.82
N ARG A 165 -4.47 19.34 -13.99
CA ARG A 165 -3.55 20.35 -14.54
C ARG A 165 -3.81 21.77 -14.04
N SER A 166 -4.87 21.98 -13.28
CA SER A 166 -5.13 23.28 -12.66
C SER A 166 -4.70 23.18 -11.19
N PRO A 167 -3.74 24.01 -10.73
CA PRO A 167 -3.42 24.09 -9.32
C PRO A 167 -4.68 24.52 -8.57
N GLY A 168 -5.32 23.56 -7.92
CA GLY A 168 -6.27 23.83 -6.86
C GLY A 168 -5.50 24.33 -5.64
N PRO A 169 -6.16 25.01 -4.69
CA PRO A 169 -5.52 25.34 -3.43
C PRO A 169 -4.98 24.07 -2.77
N SER A 170 -3.84 24.21 -2.09
CA SER A 170 -3.32 23.18 -1.19
C SER A 170 -4.43 22.60 -0.31
N GLN A 171 -4.39 21.30 -0.14
CA GLN A 171 -5.36 20.51 0.60
C GLN A 171 -4.71 20.00 1.89
N ASP A 172 -5.51 19.91 2.94
CA ASP A 172 -5.11 19.22 4.17
C ASP A 172 -5.21 17.70 3.92
N VAL A 173 -4.17 17.13 3.32
CA VAL A 173 -4.10 15.68 3.06
C VAL A 173 -3.91 14.95 4.40
N PRO A 174 -4.79 13.98 4.74
CA PRO A 174 -4.75 13.29 6.02
C PRO A 174 -3.51 12.39 6.15
N ASP A 175 -3.22 11.97 7.39
CA ASP A 175 -2.18 10.97 7.62
C ASP A 175 -2.57 9.64 6.96
N LEU A 176 -1.73 9.19 6.02
CA LEU A 176 -1.91 7.97 5.24
C LEU A 176 -1.27 6.75 5.90
N ARG A 177 -0.74 6.89 7.12
CA ARG A 177 -0.18 5.76 7.86
C ARG A 177 -1.24 4.72 8.16
N TRP A 178 -0.81 3.47 8.02
CA TRP A 178 -1.53 2.28 8.42
C TRP A 178 -0.53 1.21 8.85
N SER A 179 -1.02 0.21 9.58
CA SER A 179 -0.26 -0.96 9.98
C SER A 179 -1.08 -2.22 9.74
N TRP A 180 -0.42 -3.39 9.64
CA TRP A 180 -1.17 -4.64 9.58
C TRP A 180 -2.03 -4.89 10.83
N GLY A 181 -1.65 -4.31 11.98
CA GLY A 181 -2.47 -4.34 13.20
C GLY A 181 -3.84 -3.66 13.04
N ASP A 182 -3.93 -2.62 12.20
CA ASP A 182 -5.22 -1.98 11.89
C ASP A 182 -6.13 -2.94 11.13
N VAL A 183 -5.57 -3.73 10.20
CA VAL A 183 -6.30 -4.76 9.44
C VAL A 183 -6.81 -5.89 10.34
N ASP A 184 -5.95 -6.35 11.26
CA ASP A 184 -6.33 -7.38 12.22
C ASP A 184 -7.46 -6.90 13.16
N ALA A 185 -7.47 -5.61 13.52
CA ALA A 185 -8.53 -5.00 14.32
C ALA A 185 -9.89 -5.03 13.60
N LEU A 186 -9.95 -4.78 12.29
CA LEU A 186 -11.20 -4.87 11.51
C LEU A 186 -11.83 -6.27 11.60
N SER A 187 -11.01 -7.30 11.57
CA SER A 187 -11.46 -8.70 11.65
C SER A 187 -11.95 -9.07 13.05
N ALA A 188 -11.47 -8.40 14.09
CA ALA A 188 -11.93 -8.60 15.47
C ALA A 188 -13.29 -7.94 15.70
N ASP A 189 -13.47 -6.72 15.19
CA ASP A 189 -14.72 -5.97 15.31
C ASP A 189 -15.87 -6.63 14.51
N ASP A 190 -15.61 -7.15 13.31
CA ASP A 190 -16.62 -7.86 12.51
C ASP A 190 -17.13 -9.14 13.20
N ARG A 191 -16.30 -9.77 14.04
CA ARG A 191 -16.68 -10.95 14.82
C ARG A 191 -17.44 -10.60 16.11
N GLY A 192 -17.72 -9.31 16.36
CA GLY A 192 -18.34 -8.84 17.59
C GLY A 192 -17.48 -9.11 18.83
N LEU A 193 -16.16 -9.21 18.66
CA LEU A 193 -15.19 -9.45 19.73
C LEU A 193 -14.62 -8.12 20.24
N SER A 194 -15.47 -7.13 20.47
CA SER A 194 -15.08 -5.96 21.25
C SER A 194 -15.15 -6.34 22.73
N LEU A 195 -14.00 -6.37 23.41
CA LEU A 195 -13.87 -6.62 24.86
C LEU A 195 -14.40 -5.45 25.69
#